data_AF-A0A315BFW9-F1
#
_entry.id   AF-A0A315BFW9-F1
#
_cell.length_a   1.000
_cell.length_b   1.000
_cell.length_c   1.000
_cell.angle_alpha   90.00
_cell.angle_beta   90.00
_cell.angle_gamma   90.00
#
_symmetry.space_group_name_H-M   'P 1'
#
loop_
_entity.id
_entity.type
_entity.pdbx_description
1 polymer ?
#
loop_
_entity_poly.entity_id
_entity_poly.type
_entity_poly.pdbx_seq_one_letter_code
_entity_poly.pdbx_strand_id
1 'polypeptide(L)'
;MPTGFSEQLASPGLTETGVAAAINAISEVSSELPPAPEVCLPAAESSTYSLSNGQSLDLTTVLKDMSFNGIVKGLEQVDMATDTSANKVSLSLADVLSMPPTNGVYQLVLSGAANDKVMLTEGEWTDTGNVVNQNGQNYAVYTGTTDPSAQLLTDQHMLQSHQTS
;
A
#
# COMPACT_ATOMS: atom_id res chain seq x y z
N MET A 1 54.89 37.22 -9.17
CA MET A 1 54.22 38.45 -8.66
C MET A 1 53.30 38.97 -9.77
N PRO A 2 52.11 39.48 -9.45
CA PRO A 2 50.84 39.06 -10.07
C PRO A 2 50.41 39.78 -11.37
N THR A 3 49.37 39.18 -11.95
CA THR A 3 48.55 39.40 -13.16
C THR A 3 47.66 40.65 -13.17
N GLY A 4 47.35 41.16 -14.37
CA GLY A 4 46.17 42.00 -14.67
C GLY A 4 45.99 42.18 -16.19
N PHE A 5 45.03 41.49 -16.82
CA PHE A 5 43.69 41.95 -17.23
C PHE A 5 43.65 42.99 -18.36
N SER A 6 43.08 42.61 -19.51
CA SER A 6 42.03 43.32 -20.27
C SER A 6 41.76 42.62 -21.60
N GLU A 7 40.52 42.72 -22.10
CA GLU A 7 40.03 42.54 -23.49
C GLU A 7 38.71 41.71 -23.48
N GLN A 8 37.60 42.04 -24.14
CA GLN A 8 37.27 43.06 -25.14
C GLN A 8 35.76 42.92 -25.51
N LEU A 9 35.02 44.03 -25.42
CA LEU A 9 33.99 44.61 -26.33
C LEU A 9 32.61 43.98 -26.62
N ALA A 10 31.61 44.83 -26.34
CA ALA A 10 30.65 45.49 -27.25
C ALA A 10 29.86 44.67 -28.31
N SER A 11 28.55 44.63 -28.04
CA SER A 11 27.32 44.78 -28.86
C SER A 11 27.46 45.18 -30.35
N PRO A 12 26.52 44.84 -31.25
CA PRO A 12 25.10 45.30 -31.25
C PRO A 12 24.11 44.20 -31.74
N GLY A 13 22.78 44.30 -31.75
CA GLY A 13 21.76 45.34 -31.55
C GLY A 13 20.52 44.87 -32.34
N LEU A 14 19.29 45.19 -31.89
CA LEU A 14 18.09 45.28 -32.74
C LEU A 14 17.03 46.11 -32.01
N THR A 15 16.54 47.14 -32.68
CA THR A 15 15.57 48.13 -32.23
C THR A 15 14.14 47.78 -32.67
N GLU A 16 13.19 48.37 -31.95
CA GLU A 16 11.84 48.79 -32.37
C GLU A 16 10.77 47.73 -32.68
N THR A 17 9.81 47.56 -31.75
CA THR A 17 8.43 48.09 -31.88
C THR A 17 7.46 47.28 -31.03
N GLY A 18 6.77 47.96 -30.11
CA GLY A 18 5.42 47.57 -29.70
C GLY A 18 5.27 46.95 -28.30
N VAL A 19 4.44 47.64 -27.52
CA VAL A 19 3.46 47.11 -26.56
C VAL A 19 3.93 46.60 -25.18
N ALA A 20 3.76 47.51 -24.21
CA ALA A 20 2.98 47.31 -22.98
C ALA A 20 3.23 46.07 -22.11
N ALA A 21 3.91 46.33 -20.99
CA ALA A 21 3.53 45.96 -19.62
C ALA A 21 3.16 44.49 -19.31
N ALA A 22 4.05 43.81 -18.59
CA ALA A 22 3.70 43.27 -17.28
C ALA A 22 4.97 42.90 -16.51
N ILE A 23 5.21 43.64 -15.44
CA ILE A 23 6.05 43.28 -14.30
C ILE A 23 5.43 42.04 -13.66
N ASN A 24 6.16 40.93 -13.51
CA ASN A 24 6.16 40.22 -12.23
C ASN A 24 7.28 39.20 -12.06
N ALA A 25 7.91 39.28 -10.89
CA ALA A 25 8.49 38.19 -10.10
C ALA A 25 9.63 37.35 -10.71
N ILE A 26 10.83 37.72 -10.27
CA ILE A 26 11.93 36.83 -9.94
C ILE A 26 11.38 35.72 -8.99
N SER A 27 11.44 34.45 -9.37
CA SER A 27 11.37 33.33 -8.42
C SER A 27 12.14 32.13 -8.94
N GLU A 28 13.22 31.83 -8.22
CA GLU A 28 13.75 30.49 -7.97
C GLU A 28 14.35 29.71 -9.16
N VAL A 29 15.67 29.85 -9.27
CA VAL A 29 16.55 28.77 -9.72
C VAL A 29 16.31 27.59 -8.77
N SER A 30 15.66 26.54 -9.25
CA SER A 30 15.60 25.24 -8.58
C SER A 30 16.23 24.22 -9.51
N SER A 31 17.21 23.51 -8.97
CA SER A 31 18.12 22.64 -9.70
C SER A 31 17.40 21.41 -10.23
N GLU A 32 17.12 21.38 -11.53
CA GLU A 32 16.61 20.19 -12.21
C GLU A 32 17.79 19.27 -12.57
N LEU A 33 18.18 18.42 -11.62
CA LEU A 33 18.98 17.23 -11.92
C LEU A 33 18.06 16.27 -12.71
N PRO A 34 18.46 15.76 -13.89
CA PRO A 34 17.59 14.89 -14.67
C PRO A 34 17.24 13.64 -13.86
N PRO A 35 15.97 13.16 -13.89
CA PRO A 35 15.61 11.94 -13.20
C PRO A 35 16.46 10.79 -13.76
N ALA A 36 17.16 10.10 -12.86
CA ALA A 36 17.73 8.80 -13.17
C ALA A 36 16.60 7.91 -13.72
N PRO A 37 16.88 6.98 -14.65
CA PRO A 37 15.88 5.99 -15.03
C PRO A 37 15.53 5.21 -13.77
N GLU A 38 14.38 5.53 -13.17
CA GLU A 38 13.76 4.64 -12.20
C GLU A 38 13.67 3.30 -12.90
N VAL A 39 14.48 2.35 -12.44
CA VAL A 39 14.16 0.94 -12.59
C VAL A 39 12.74 0.85 -12.07
N CYS A 40 11.79 0.77 -13.00
CA CYS A 40 10.41 0.45 -12.71
C CYS A 40 10.45 -0.94 -12.09
N LEU A 41 10.71 -0.99 -10.79
CA LEU A 41 10.34 -2.11 -9.96
C LEU A 41 8.83 -2.25 -10.20
N PRO A 42 8.33 -3.41 -10.62
CA PRO A 42 6.89 -3.58 -10.68
C PRO A 42 6.39 -3.22 -9.28
N ALA A 43 5.59 -2.16 -9.18
CA ALA A 43 4.75 -1.97 -8.01
C ALA A 43 4.10 -3.34 -7.78
N ALA A 44 4.30 -3.92 -6.59
CA ALA A 44 3.53 -5.09 -6.22
C ALA A 44 2.08 -4.73 -6.55
N GLU A 45 1.47 -5.46 -7.48
CA GLU A 45 0.10 -5.18 -7.89
C GLU A 45 -0.78 -5.51 -6.67
N SER A 46 -0.97 -4.51 -5.82
CA SER A 46 -1.83 -4.57 -4.65
C SER A 46 -3.20 -5.03 -5.11
N SER A 47 -3.57 -6.26 -4.73
CA SER A 47 -4.84 -6.85 -5.13
C SER A 47 -5.78 -6.83 -3.93
N THR A 48 -6.94 -6.20 -4.11
CA THR A 48 -8.06 -6.24 -3.17
C THR A 48 -9.07 -7.29 -3.65
N TYR A 49 -9.49 -8.19 -2.76
CA TYR A 49 -10.56 -9.15 -3.01
C TYR A 49 -11.83 -8.74 -2.27
N SER A 50 -12.85 -8.30 -3.00
CA SER A 50 -14.11 -7.84 -2.41
C SER A 50 -15.15 -8.97 -2.29
N LEU A 51 -15.74 -9.12 -1.10
CA LEU A 51 -16.87 -10.02 -0.85
C LEU A 51 -18.20 -9.29 -0.99
N SER A 52 -19.24 -10.02 -1.43
CA SER A 52 -20.58 -9.46 -1.59
C SER A 52 -21.67 -10.50 -1.36
N ASN A 53 -22.85 -10.08 -0.92
CA ASN A 53 -24.00 -10.97 -0.68
C ASN A 53 -23.75 -12.04 0.40
N GLY A 54 -22.98 -11.73 1.45
CA GLY A 54 -22.77 -12.61 2.59
C GLY A 54 -21.97 -13.87 2.25
N GLN A 55 -20.92 -13.71 1.45
CA GLN A 55 -20.06 -14.82 1.03
C GLN A 55 -19.20 -15.33 2.19
N SER A 56 -18.87 -16.62 2.12
CA SER A 56 -17.81 -17.22 2.94
C SER A 56 -16.60 -17.45 2.05
N LEU A 57 -15.50 -16.78 2.36
CA LEU A 57 -14.23 -16.91 1.68
C LEU A 57 -13.33 -17.85 2.48
N ASP A 58 -12.97 -18.96 1.86
CA ASP A 58 -11.84 -19.76 2.32
C ASP A 58 -10.58 -19.31 1.60
N LEU A 59 -9.73 -18.56 2.31
CA LEU A 59 -8.54 -17.98 1.73
C LEU A 59 -7.55 -19.06 1.26
N THR A 60 -7.47 -20.20 1.94
CA THR A 60 -6.63 -21.32 1.51
C THR A 60 -7.01 -21.82 0.12
N THR A 61 -8.30 -21.89 -0.16
CA THR A 61 -8.81 -22.32 -1.48
C THR A 61 -8.58 -21.23 -2.52
N VAL A 62 -8.90 -19.98 -2.19
CA VAL A 62 -8.76 -18.86 -3.13
C VAL A 62 -7.30 -18.59 -3.51
N LEU A 63 -6.36 -18.69 -2.58
CA LEU A 63 -4.94 -18.52 -2.92
C LEU A 63 -4.41 -19.65 -3.81
N LYS A 64 -4.93 -20.88 -3.66
CA LYS A 64 -4.61 -21.99 -4.58
C LYS A 64 -5.12 -21.70 -5.98
N ASP A 65 -6.35 -21.19 -6.11
CA ASP A 65 -6.96 -20.86 -7.41
C ASP A 65 -6.30 -19.63 -8.06
N MET A 66 -5.84 -18.66 -7.26
CA MET A 66 -5.07 -17.49 -7.70
C MET A 66 -3.59 -17.79 -7.96
N SER A 67 -3.11 -18.97 -7.56
CA SER A 67 -1.74 -19.39 -7.77
C SER A 67 -1.52 -19.75 -9.24
N PHE A 68 -0.67 -18.98 -9.93
CA PHE A 68 -0.21 -19.34 -11.27
C PHE A 68 1.21 -19.89 -11.19
N ASN A 69 1.39 -21.15 -11.61
CA ASN A 69 2.68 -21.85 -11.55
C ASN A 69 3.29 -21.89 -10.13
N GLY A 70 2.45 -21.96 -9.10
CA GLY A 70 2.87 -21.98 -7.69
C GLY A 70 3.12 -20.60 -7.07
N ILE A 71 2.91 -19.52 -7.82
CA ILE A 71 3.05 -18.14 -7.33
C ILE A 71 1.66 -17.56 -7.10
N VAL A 72 1.35 -17.24 -5.85
CA VAL A 72 0.12 -16.54 -5.46
C VAL A 72 0.24 -15.08 -5.90
N LYS A 73 -0.75 -14.58 -6.65
CA LYS A 73 -0.83 -13.14 -6.98
C LYS A 73 -0.94 -12.34 -5.69
N GLY A 74 -0.31 -11.16 -5.63
CA GLY A 74 -0.21 -10.31 -4.45
C GLY A 74 -1.56 -9.82 -3.91
N LEU A 75 -2.25 -10.67 -3.15
CA LEU A 75 -3.40 -10.30 -2.35
C LEU A 75 -2.90 -9.54 -1.12
N GLU A 76 -3.32 -8.29 -0.99
CA GLU A 76 -2.95 -7.44 0.15
C GLU A 76 -4.15 -7.13 1.03
N GLN A 77 -5.36 -7.13 0.46
CA GLN A 77 -6.57 -6.78 1.16
C GLN A 77 -7.74 -7.71 0.81
N VAL A 78 -8.54 -8.06 1.81
CA VAL A 78 -9.89 -8.59 1.64
C VAL A 78 -10.87 -7.53 2.13
N ASP A 79 -11.75 -7.08 1.24
CA ASP A 79 -12.76 -6.07 1.54
C ASP A 79 -14.15 -6.70 1.68
N MET A 80 -14.69 -6.65 2.88
CA MET A 80 -16.06 -7.02 3.23
C MET A 80 -16.91 -5.80 3.58
N ALA A 81 -16.31 -4.62 3.73
CA ALA A 81 -16.97 -3.43 4.25
C ALA A 81 -17.99 -2.83 3.27
N THR A 82 -17.86 -3.17 1.98
CA THR A 82 -18.78 -2.74 0.92
C THR A 82 -20.09 -3.51 0.89
N ASP A 83 -20.20 -4.61 1.65
CA ASP A 83 -21.40 -5.43 1.75
C ASP A 83 -22.10 -5.27 3.10
N THR A 84 -23.43 -5.20 3.06
CA THR A 84 -24.25 -5.08 4.28
C THR A 84 -24.67 -6.43 4.87
N SER A 85 -24.43 -7.52 4.12
CA SER A 85 -24.67 -8.88 4.58
C SER A 85 -23.48 -9.41 5.36
N ALA A 86 -23.71 -10.41 6.23
CA ALA A 86 -22.63 -11.01 7.02
C ALA A 86 -21.70 -11.88 6.14
N ASN A 87 -20.48 -11.43 5.94
CA ASN A 87 -19.42 -12.17 5.28
C ASN A 87 -18.56 -12.92 6.28
N LYS A 88 -17.89 -13.97 5.80
CA LYS A 88 -16.95 -14.76 6.59
C LYS A 88 -15.65 -14.93 5.82
N VAL A 89 -14.53 -14.80 6.50
CA VAL A 89 -13.21 -15.12 5.94
C VAL A 89 -12.53 -16.11 6.86
N SER A 90 -12.15 -17.27 6.33
CA SER A 90 -11.27 -18.22 7.02
C SER A 90 -9.85 -18.14 6.46
N LEU A 91 -8.86 -18.07 7.34
CA LEU A 91 -7.45 -18.06 6.95
C LEU A 91 -6.56 -18.69 8.01
N SER A 92 -5.44 -19.23 7.54
CA SER A 92 -4.34 -19.74 8.33
C SER A 92 -3.10 -18.84 8.23
N LEU A 93 -2.13 -19.05 9.12
CA LEU A 93 -0.83 -18.39 9.02
C LEU A 93 -0.10 -18.75 7.71
N ALA A 94 -0.22 -20.01 7.27
CA ALA A 94 0.38 -20.48 6.02
C ALA A 94 -0.17 -19.72 4.80
N ASP A 95 -1.44 -19.32 4.82
CA ASP A 95 -2.06 -18.55 3.74
C ASP A 95 -1.37 -17.19 3.57
N VAL A 96 -1.16 -16.46 4.68
CA VAL A 96 -0.49 -15.15 4.65
C VAL A 96 0.99 -15.29 4.26
N LEU A 97 1.68 -16.32 4.74
CA LEU A 97 3.07 -16.62 4.36
C LEU A 97 3.23 -17.07 2.90
N SER A 98 2.15 -17.54 2.25
CA SER A 98 2.17 -17.93 0.84
C SER A 98 2.08 -16.74 -0.12
N MET A 99 1.72 -15.57 0.39
CA MET A 99 1.64 -14.31 -0.37
C MET A 99 3.04 -13.69 -0.51
N PRO A 100 3.27 -12.85 -1.54
CA PRO A 100 4.51 -12.08 -1.62
C PRO A 100 4.61 -11.08 -0.46
N PRO A 101 5.75 -10.98 0.24
CA PRO A 101 5.92 -10.00 1.31
C PRO A 101 6.22 -8.62 0.74
N THR A 102 5.74 -7.59 1.45
CA THR A 102 6.07 -6.18 1.17
C THR A 102 7.12 -5.72 2.18
N ASN A 103 8.31 -5.34 1.70
CA ASN A 103 9.45 -4.97 2.55
C ASN A 103 9.86 -6.04 3.59
N GLY A 104 9.70 -7.32 3.24
CA GLY A 104 10.04 -8.45 4.12
C GLY A 104 8.98 -8.79 5.17
N VAL A 105 7.80 -8.18 5.09
CA VAL A 105 6.64 -8.49 5.95
C VAL A 105 5.52 -9.06 5.09
N TYR A 106 5.00 -10.22 5.49
CA TYR A 106 3.81 -10.81 4.89
C TYR A 106 2.59 -10.17 5.53
N GLN A 107 1.92 -9.27 4.83
CA GLN A 107 0.82 -8.51 5.40
C GLN A 107 -0.48 -8.76 4.64
N LEU A 108 -1.55 -9.03 5.39
CA LEU A 108 -2.91 -9.07 4.87
C LEU A 108 -3.80 -8.13 5.67
N VAL A 109 -4.59 -7.31 4.97
CA VAL A 109 -5.58 -6.40 5.56
C VAL A 109 -6.97 -6.97 5.36
N LEU A 110 -7.75 -7.09 6.42
CA LEU A 110 -9.15 -7.46 6.38
C LEU A 110 -9.98 -6.25 6.78
N SER A 111 -10.71 -5.68 5.83
CA SER A 111 -11.65 -4.58 6.04
C SER A 111 -13.06 -5.14 6.09
N GLY A 112 -13.88 -4.71 7.06
CA GLY A 112 -15.23 -5.25 7.22
C GLY A 112 -16.06 -4.49 8.25
N ALA A 113 -17.33 -4.86 8.37
CA ALA A 113 -18.30 -4.30 9.31
C ALA A 113 -18.58 -5.24 10.49
N ALA A 114 -19.39 -4.80 11.45
CA ALA A 114 -19.64 -5.54 12.69
C ALA A 114 -20.35 -6.90 12.50
N ASN A 115 -21.06 -7.07 11.38
CA ASN A 115 -21.73 -8.31 10.99
C ASN A 115 -20.78 -9.33 10.35
N ASP A 116 -19.57 -8.94 9.97
CA ASP A 116 -18.60 -9.83 9.35
C ASP A 116 -17.79 -10.59 10.40
N LYS A 117 -17.25 -11.75 9.98
CA LYS A 117 -16.49 -12.64 10.85
C LYS A 117 -15.19 -13.05 10.19
N VAL A 118 -14.10 -12.95 10.94
CA VAL A 118 -12.85 -13.63 10.62
C VAL A 118 -12.71 -14.90 11.47
N MET A 119 -12.38 -16.00 10.81
CA MET A 119 -12.10 -17.30 11.41
C MET A 119 -10.62 -17.58 11.25
N LEU A 120 -9.87 -17.38 12.34
CA LEU A 120 -8.45 -17.66 12.41
C LEU A 120 -8.23 -19.08 12.92
N THR A 121 -7.28 -19.81 12.35
CA THR A 121 -6.83 -21.08 12.92
C THR A 121 -6.35 -20.86 14.36
N GLU A 122 -6.85 -21.68 15.29
CA GLU A 122 -6.51 -21.57 16.70
C GLU A 122 -4.99 -21.73 16.93
N GLY A 123 -4.42 -20.83 17.74
CA GLY A 123 -3.01 -20.87 18.13
C GLY A 123 -2.02 -20.33 17.09
N GLU A 124 -2.44 -20.05 15.86
CA GLU A 124 -1.54 -19.56 14.80
C GLU A 124 -1.32 -18.04 14.83
N TRP A 125 -2.23 -17.30 15.45
CA TRP A 125 -2.22 -15.84 15.51
C TRP A 125 -2.21 -15.34 16.94
N THR A 126 -1.34 -14.37 17.20
CA THR A 126 -1.25 -13.67 18.48
C THR A 126 -1.71 -12.23 18.29
N ASP A 127 -2.72 -11.81 19.05
CA ASP A 127 -3.11 -10.40 19.14
C ASP A 127 -1.98 -9.60 19.79
N THR A 128 -1.50 -8.56 19.11
CA THR A 128 -0.42 -7.71 19.64
C THR A 128 -0.94 -6.64 20.60
N GLY A 129 -2.25 -6.42 20.65
CA GLY A 129 -2.89 -5.31 21.35
C GLY A 129 -2.69 -3.94 20.68
N ASN A 130 -1.99 -3.90 19.54
CA ASN A 130 -1.76 -2.68 18.77
C ASN A 130 -2.89 -2.44 17.79
N VAL A 131 -3.16 -1.15 17.55
CA VAL A 131 -4.14 -0.70 16.56
C VAL A 131 -3.45 0.27 15.62
N VAL A 132 -3.63 0.05 14.32
CA VAL A 132 -3.12 0.93 13.26
C VAL A 132 -4.30 1.62 12.58
N ASN A 133 -4.18 2.92 12.34
CA ASN A 133 -5.13 3.64 11.52
C ASN A 133 -4.63 3.67 10.07
N GLN A 134 -5.37 3.06 9.16
CA GLN A 134 -5.09 3.10 7.72
C GLN A 134 -6.34 3.55 6.97
N ASN A 135 -6.20 4.56 6.12
CA ASN A 135 -7.28 5.11 5.31
C ASN A 135 -8.54 5.51 6.12
N GLY A 136 -8.34 5.99 7.35
CA GLY A 136 -9.43 6.36 8.27
C GLY A 136 -10.09 5.19 9.01
N GLN A 137 -9.67 3.95 8.77
CA GLN A 137 -10.14 2.76 9.47
C GLN A 137 -9.13 2.28 10.51
N ASN A 138 -9.64 1.73 11.62
CA ASN A 138 -8.80 1.18 12.69
C ASN A 138 -8.69 -0.34 12.52
N TYR A 139 -7.47 -0.85 12.50
CA TYR A 139 -7.19 -2.28 12.39
C TYR A 139 -6.43 -2.75 13.63
N ALA A 140 -6.90 -3.81 14.27
CA ALA A 140 -6.11 -4.56 15.24
C ALA A 140 -5.03 -5.36 14.50
N VAL A 141 -3.83 -5.36 15.08
CA VAL A 141 -2.67 -6.03 14.51
C VAL A 141 -2.46 -7.37 15.20
N TYR A 142 -2.52 -8.43 14.41
CA TYR A 142 -2.17 -9.78 14.79
C TYR A 142 -0.83 -10.16 14.16
N THR A 143 -0.02 -10.92 14.88
CA THR A 143 1.25 -11.47 14.37
C THR A 143 1.19 -12.99 14.39
N GLY A 144 1.85 -13.63 13.43
CA GLY A 144 1.98 -15.08 13.41
C GLY A 144 2.73 -15.58 14.66
N THR A 145 2.15 -16.57 15.36
CA THR A 145 2.72 -17.12 16.59
C THR A 145 4.05 -17.82 16.34
N THR A 146 4.14 -18.58 15.24
CA THR A 146 5.35 -19.33 14.85
C THR A 146 6.24 -18.55 13.88
N ASP A 147 5.69 -17.52 13.22
CA ASP A 147 6.43 -16.66 12.28
C ASP A 147 6.00 -15.19 12.43
N PRO A 148 6.81 -14.35 13.11
CA PRO A 148 6.46 -12.95 13.35
C PRO A 148 6.61 -12.07 12.11
N SER A 149 7.13 -12.59 10.99
CA SER A 149 7.15 -11.85 9.72
C SER A 149 5.76 -11.75 9.08
N ALA A 150 4.80 -12.57 9.54
CA ALA A 150 3.40 -12.48 9.16
C ALA A 150 2.63 -11.51 10.06
N GLN A 151 1.92 -10.59 9.42
CA GLN A 151 1.04 -9.62 10.06
C GLN A 151 -0.34 -9.67 9.43
N LEU A 152 -1.36 -9.69 10.28
CA LEU A 152 -2.75 -9.61 9.88
C LEU A 152 -3.38 -8.37 10.51
N LEU A 153 -3.90 -7.48 9.69
CA LEU A 153 -4.59 -6.28 10.11
C LEU A 153 -6.10 -6.55 10.00
N THR A 154 -6.80 -6.65 11.11
CA THR A 154 -8.24 -6.94 11.13
C THR A 154 -9.01 -5.71 11.57
N ASP A 155 -10.00 -5.29 10.79
CA ASP A 155 -10.85 -4.14 11.14
C ASP A 155 -11.47 -4.31 12.54
N GLN A 156 -11.37 -3.26 13.36
CA GLN A 156 -11.88 -3.29 14.72
C GLN A 156 -13.40 -3.51 14.81
N HIS A 157 -14.15 -3.12 13.78
CA HIS A 157 -15.58 -3.36 13.73
C HIS A 157 -15.90 -4.85 13.71
N MET A 158 -15.10 -5.66 13.02
CA MET A 158 -15.23 -7.12 13.01
C MET A 158 -14.84 -7.76 14.35
N LEU A 159 -14.10 -7.04 15.21
CA LEU A 159 -13.59 -7.63 16.44
C LEU A 159 -14.68 -8.03 17.43
N GLN A 160 -15.82 -7.35 17.38
CA GLN A 160 -17.00 -7.61 18.22
C GLN A 160 -17.65 -8.97 17.90
N SER A 161 -17.31 -9.56 16.75
CA SER A 161 -17.86 -10.79 16.22
C SER A 161 -16.88 -11.96 16.19
N HIS A 162 -15.66 -11.82 16.77
CA HIS A 162 -14.67 -12.90 16.85
C HIS A 162 -15.25 -14.15 17.51
N GLN A 163 -15.14 -15.28 16.82
CA GLN A 163 -15.34 -16.60 17.38
C GLN A 163 -14.09 -17.39 17.04
N THR A 164 -13.30 -17.76 18.06
CA THR A 164 -12.29 -18.81 17.92
C THR A 164 -13.04 -20.12 17.74
N SER A 165 -12.80 -20.84 16.64
CA SER A 165 -13.44 -22.14 16.38
C SER A 165 -12.45 -23.27 16.54
#